data_AF-A0A7J5PPW7-F1
#
_entry.id   AF-A0A7J5PPW7-F1
#
_cell.length_a   1.000
_cell.length_b   1.000
_cell.length_c   1.000
_cell.angle_alpha   90.00
_cell.angle_beta   90.00
_cell.angle_gamma   90.00
#
_symmetry.space_group_name_H-M   'P 1'
#
loop_
_entity.id
_entity.type
_entity.pdbx_description
1 polymer ?
#
loop_
_entity_poly.entity_id
_entity_poly.type
_entity_poly.pdbx_seq_one_letter_code
_entity_poly.pdbx_strand_id
1 'polypeptide(L)'
;MKIKDGYWVATAEEIAEHGCIIVEDNGLILGNTHSEGGIYFFIPEDEDGKMLIRAGEIEGGEYITSRYTDYLHMEKVKEFNSYTVDSGYIVREDYVNIKGLPIYDLRNTDKVLVFNRRISIINHCATKKFINELVELDKSSKEEYNNRTK
;
A
#
# COMPACT_ATOMS: atom_id res chain seq x y z
N MET A 1 -14.35 10.55 14.10
CA MET A 1 -13.00 10.16 14.64
C MET A 1 -12.84 10.53 16.10
N LYS A 2 -12.32 9.61 16.92
CA LYS A 2 -12.01 9.80 18.36
C LYS A 2 -10.70 9.09 18.73
N ILE A 3 -10.13 9.42 19.88
CA ILE A 3 -8.95 8.71 20.40
C ILE A 3 -9.39 7.59 21.35
N LYS A 4 -8.90 6.36 21.13
CA LYS A 4 -9.08 5.19 21.99
C LYS A 4 -7.73 4.50 22.16
N ASP A 5 -7.31 4.28 23.41
CA ASP A 5 -6.03 3.64 23.75
C ASP A 5 -4.79 4.24 23.04
N GLY A 6 -4.83 5.56 22.80
CA GLY A 6 -3.75 6.29 22.11
C GLY A 6 -3.83 6.29 20.57
N TYR A 7 -4.81 5.61 19.99
CA TYR A 7 -5.01 5.54 18.54
C TYR A 7 -6.24 6.33 18.09
N TRP A 8 -6.16 6.91 16.89
CA TRP A 8 -7.33 7.47 16.24
C TRP A 8 -8.18 6.35 15.66
N VAL A 9 -9.44 6.28 16.11
CA VAL A 9 -10.43 5.31 15.64
C VAL A 9 -11.62 6.00 14.99
N ALA A 10 -12.16 5.36 13.95
CA ALA A 10 -13.34 5.78 13.23
C ALA A 10 -14.20 4.57 12.90
N THR A 11 -15.51 4.77 12.71
CA THR A 11 -16.34 3.73 12.10
C THR A 11 -16.07 3.65 10.59
N ALA A 12 -16.34 2.50 9.99
CA ALA A 12 -16.28 2.37 8.53
C ALA A 12 -17.23 3.35 7.82
N GLU A 13 -18.38 3.66 8.42
CA GLU A 13 -19.34 4.65 7.91
C GLU A 13 -18.76 6.07 7.92
N GLU A 14 -18.13 6.50 9.02
CA GLU A 14 -17.45 7.80 9.10
C GLU A 14 -16.37 7.93 8.00
N ILE A 15 -15.57 6.88 7.78
CA ILE A 15 -14.53 6.88 6.74
C ILE A 15 -15.13 6.89 5.32
N ALA A 16 -16.24 6.17 5.10
CA ALA A 16 -16.92 6.16 3.81
C ALA A 16 -17.47 7.55 3.43
N GLU A 17 -17.98 8.32 4.41
CA GLU A 17 -18.49 9.69 4.20
C GLU A 17 -17.39 10.67 3.76
N HIS A 18 -16.15 10.48 4.22
CA HIS A 18 -14.99 11.26 3.79
C HIS A 18 -14.42 10.82 2.43
N GLY A 19 -14.91 9.70 1.89
CA GLY A 19 -14.35 9.06 0.72
C GLY A 19 -13.10 8.24 1.05
N CYS A 20 -13.13 6.97 0.64
CA CYS A 20 -12.00 6.07 0.83
C CYS A 20 -11.74 5.23 -0.43
N ILE A 21 -10.54 4.67 -0.48
CA ILE A 21 -10.17 3.63 -1.43
C ILE A 21 -9.92 2.35 -0.62
N ILE A 22 -10.69 1.31 -0.90
CA ILE A 22 -10.42 -0.02 -0.36
C ILE A 22 -9.28 -0.62 -1.16
N VAL A 23 -8.17 -0.93 -0.50
CA VAL A 23 -7.00 -1.55 -1.11
C VAL A 23 -7.15 -3.06 -1.02
N GLU A 24 -7.41 -3.69 -2.17
CA GLU A 24 -7.68 -5.14 -2.22
C GLU A 24 -6.45 -5.97 -2.57
N ASP A 25 -5.52 -5.45 -3.37
CA ASP A 25 -4.33 -6.17 -3.84
C ASP A 25 -3.06 -5.31 -3.73
N ASN A 26 -2.00 -5.67 -4.45
CA ASN A 26 -0.80 -4.85 -4.64
C ASN A 26 -1.08 -3.55 -5.41
N GLY A 27 -0.12 -2.63 -5.40
CA GLY A 27 -0.16 -1.48 -6.31
C GLY A 27 0.76 -0.32 -5.93
N LEU A 28 1.05 0.52 -6.92
CA LEU A 28 1.79 1.77 -6.76
C LEU A 28 0.85 2.87 -6.22
N ILE A 29 1.30 3.59 -5.20
CA ILE A 29 0.63 4.79 -4.70
C ILE A 29 1.14 6.01 -5.44
N LEU A 30 0.22 6.79 -6.01
CA LEU A 30 0.51 8.15 -6.47
C LEU A 30 -0.22 9.14 -5.56
N GLY A 31 0.44 10.18 -5.10
CA GLY A 31 -0.16 11.18 -4.21
C GLY A 31 0.90 12.00 -3.49
N ASN A 32 0.53 12.57 -2.34
CA ASN A 32 1.37 13.46 -1.55
C ASN A 32 2.57 12.72 -0.96
N THR A 33 3.72 13.39 -0.92
CA THR A 33 4.86 12.94 -0.10
C THR A 33 4.59 13.15 1.39
N HIS A 34 5.39 12.56 2.29
CA HIS A 34 5.26 12.85 3.72
C HIS A 34 5.50 14.33 4.04
N SER A 35 6.33 15.04 3.26
CA SER A 35 6.56 16.48 3.44
C SER A 35 5.33 17.34 3.08
N GLU A 36 4.37 16.77 2.37
CA GLU A 36 3.10 17.39 1.94
C GLU A 36 1.91 16.91 2.79
N GLY A 37 2.16 16.13 3.86
CA GLY A 37 1.14 15.64 4.80
C GLY A 37 0.76 14.16 4.65
N GLY A 38 1.40 13.43 3.72
CA GLY A 38 1.17 12.00 3.51
C GLY A 38 -0.29 11.65 3.14
N ILE A 39 -0.58 10.35 3.11
CA ILE A 39 -1.92 9.80 2.88
C ILE A 39 -2.25 8.91 4.07
N TYR A 40 -3.33 9.21 4.78
CA TYR A 40 -3.73 8.37 5.92
C TYR A 40 -4.24 7.02 5.46
N PHE A 41 -3.88 5.99 6.22
CA PHE A 41 -4.44 4.68 6.05
C PHE A 41 -4.95 4.05 7.33
N PHE A 42 -5.96 3.21 7.13
CA PHE A 42 -6.72 2.58 8.17
C PHE A 42 -6.72 1.07 8.02
N ILE A 43 -6.74 0.36 9.15
CA ILE A 43 -6.88 -1.10 9.23
C ILE A 43 -8.03 -1.46 10.19
N PRO A 44 -8.69 -2.61 10.01
CA PRO A 44 -9.68 -3.12 10.95
C PRO A 44 -9.14 -3.20 12.38
N GLU A 45 -9.89 -2.61 13.33
CA GLU A 45 -9.72 -2.81 14.77
C GLU A 45 -10.39 -4.11 15.22
N ASP A 46 -11.50 -4.46 14.59
CA ASP A 46 -12.34 -5.61 14.90
C ASP A 46 -12.45 -6.57 13.71
N GLU A 47 -12.85 -7.82 13.99
CA GLU A 47 -13.02 -8.87 12.97
C GLU A 47 -14.13 -8.52 11.96
N ASP A 48 -15.13 -7.77 12.40
CA ASP A 48 -16.26 -7.33 11.58
C ASP A 48 -15.90 -6.15 10.64
N GLY A 49 -14.74 -5.52 10.82
CA GLY A 49 -14.30 -4.34 10.04
C GLY A 49 -15.16 -3.10 10.23
N LYS A 50 -15.98 -3.04 11.29
CA LYS A 50 -16.86 -1.91 11.60
C LYS A 50 -16.09 -0.75 12.22
N MET A 51 -15.03 -1.08 12.96
CA MET A 51 -14.14 -0.13 13.57
C MET A 51 -12.78 -0.16 12.86
N LEU A 52 -12.25 1.03 12.57
CA LEU A 52 -11.01 1.23 11.86
C LEU A 52 -10.05 2.04 12.74
N ILE A 53 -8.79 1.60 12.82
CA ILE A 53 -7.69 2.35 13.43
C ILE A 53 -6.88 3.03 12.33
N ARG A 54 -6.54 4.31 12.52
CA ARG A 54 -5.50 4.98 11.73
C ARG A 54 -4.15 4.36 12.09
N ALA A 55 -3.63 3.53 11.20
CA ALA A 55 -2.39 2.79 11.42
C ALA A 55 -1.14 3.62 11.06
N GLY A 56 -1.29 4.63 10.20
CA GLY A 56 -0.18 5.51 9.86
C GLY A 56 -0.45 6.39 8.65
N GLU A 57 0.65 6.80 8.02
CA GLU A 57 0.72 7.50 6.75
C GLU A 57 1.47 6.64 5.74
N ILE A 58 1.06 6.73 4.49
CA ILE A 58 1.78 6.24 3.31
C ILE A 58 2.08 7.47 2.44
N GLU A 59 3.16 7.44 1.68
CA GLU A 59 3.50 8.52 0.76
C GLU A 59 3.43 8.12 -0.72
N GLY A 60 3.24 9.13 -1.57
CA GLY A 60 3.34 8.99 -3.01
C GLY A 60 4.70 8.40 -3.42
N GLY A 61 4.65 7.42 -4.31
CA GLY A 61 5.83 6.70 -4.77
C GLY A 61 6.15 5.44 -3.97
N GLU A 62 5.41 5.14 -2.89
CA GLU A 62 5.49 3.83 -2.23
C GLU A 62 4.66 2.77 -2.96
N TYR A 63 5.03 1.50 -2.77
CA TYR A 63 4.38 0.36 -3.40
C TYR A 63 3.87 -0.63 -2.34
N ILE A 64 2.63 -1.07 -2.49
CA ILE A 64 2.00 -2.08 -1.63
C ILE A 64 2.19 -3.45 -2.28
N THR A 65 2.74 -4.40 -1.53
CA THR A 65 2.86 -5.80 -1.99
C THR A 65 1.56 -6.57 -1.84
N SER A 66 1.38 -7.61 -2.66
CA SER A 66 0.25 -8.52 -2.55
C SER A 66 0.39 -9.40 -1.30
N ARG A 67 -0.75 -9.90 -0.81
CA ARG A 67 -0.78 -10.87 0.30
C ARG A 67 -0.01 -12.15 0.01
N TYR A 68 0.11 -12.52 -1.27
CA TYR A 68 0.79 -13.73 -1.70
C TYR A 68 2.30 -13.56 -1.58
N THR A 69 2.81 -12.40 -2.01
CA THR A 69 4.21 -12.03 -1.86
C THR A 69 4.60 -11.92 -0.39
N ASP A 70 3.75 -11.28 0.42
CA ASP A 70 3.98 -11.18 1.86
C ASP A 70 4.05 -12.57 2.51
N TYR A 71 3.23 -13.52 2.05
CA TYR A 71 3.22 -14.87 2.59
C TYR A 71 4.41 -15.73 2.11
N LEU A 72 4.77 -15.67 0.83
CA LEU A 72 5.76 -16.56 0.21
C LEU A 72 7.19 -16.01 0.24
N HIS A 73 7.35 -14.69 0.18
CA HIS A 73 8.64 -14.04 -0.09
C HIS A 73 8.94 -12.85 0.84
N MET A 74 8.48 -12.90 2.09
CA MET A 74 8.69 -11.85 3.09
C MET A 74 10.15 -11.40 3.24
N GLU A 75 11.12 -12.33 3.17
CA GLU A 75 12.54 -11.96 3.25
C GLU A 75 13.01 -11.15 2.02
N LYS A 76 12.48 -11.45 0.83
CA LYS A 76 12.76 -10.66 -0.40
C LYS A 76 12.12 -9.27 -0.32
N VAL A 77 10.91 -9.19 0.24
CA VAL A 77 10.24 -7.91 0.52
C VAL A 77 11.09 -7.04 1.44
N LYS A 78 11.62 -7.61 2.54
CA LYS A 78 12.54 -6.91 3.44
C LYS A 78 13.83 -6.48 2.74
N GLU A 79 14.39 -7.34 1.89
CA GLU A 79 15.59 -7.03 1.11
C GLU A 79 15.36 -5.81 0.21
N PHE A 80 14.28 -5.80 -0.59
CA PHE A 80 13.93 -4.63 -1.40
C PHE A 80 13.72 -3.39 -0.54
N ASN A 81 12.92 -3.51 0.52
CA ASN A 81 12.57 -2.39 1.38
C ASN A 81 13.76 -1.84 2.20
N SER A 82 14.88 -2.56 2.26
CA SER A 82 16.11 -2.07 2.89
C SER A 82 16.87 -1.05 2.02
N TYR A 83 16.51 -0.92 0.74
CA TYR A 83 17.11 0.07 -0.14
C TYR A 83 16.56 1.46 0.16
N THR A 84 17.44 2.35 0.64
CA THR A 84 17.10 3.70 1.10
C THR A 84 17.91 4.80 0.39
N VAL A 85 18.68 4.46 -0.64
CA VAL A 85 19.45 5.44 -1.39
C VAL A 85 18.51 6.30 -2.22
N ASP A 86 18.48 7.60 -1.90
CA ASP A 86 17.64 8.58 -2.60
C ASP A 86 18.08 8.73 -4.07
N SER A 87 17.14 8.44 -4.97
CA SER A 87 17.27 8.63 -6.42
C SER A 87 16.14 9.52 -6.97
N GLY A 88 15.51 10.29 -6.08
CA GLY A 88 14.29 11.04 -6.31
C GLY A 88 13.04 10.17 -6.27
N TYR A 89 11.88 10.81 -6.41
CA TYR A 89 10.60 10.14 -6.48
C TYR A 89 10.37 9.48 -7.83
N ILE A 90 9.48 8.48 -7.85
CA ILE A 90 9.04 7.83 -9.08
C ILE A 90 8.34 8.85 -10.00
N VAL A 91 8.64 8.78 -11.30
CA VAL A 91 8.01 9.62 -12.33
C VAL A 91 7.20 8.75 -13.30
N ARG A 92 6.39 9.38 -14.15
CA ARG A 92 5.49 8.66 -15.07
C ARG A 92 6.23 7.66 -15.95
N GLU A 93 7.41 8.05 -16.42
CA GLU A 93 8.25 7.25 -17.32
C GLU A 93 8.68 5.93 -16.68
N ASP A 94 8.80 5.88 -15.35
CA ASP A 94 9.22 4.70 -14.60
C ASP A 94 8.15 3.59 -14.62
N TYR A 95 6.87 3.95 -14.72
CA TYR A 95 5.77 3.00 -14.54
C TYR A 95 4.78 2.91 -15.72
N VAL A 96 4.77 3.87 -16.64
CA VAL A 96 3.75 3.94 -17.72
C VAL A 96 3.74 2.71 -18.65
N ASN A 97 4.87 2.04 -18.79
CA ASN A 97 5.01 0.86 -19.67
C ASN A 97 4.84 -0.47 -18.94
N ILE A 98 4.61 -0.45 -17.62
CA ILE A 98 4.44 -1.68 -16.82
C ILE A 98 2.99 -2.16 -16.98
N LYS A 99 2.81 -3.18 -17.81
CA LYS A 99 1.47 -3.72 -18.12
C LYS A 99 0.83 -4.34 -16.88
N GLY A 100 -0.40 -3.91 -16.59
CA GLY A 100 -1.19 -4.49 -15.51
C GLY A 100 -0.75 -4.09 -14.11
N LEU A 101 0.14 -3.10 -13.97
CA LEU A 101 0.47 -2.48 -12.69
C LEU A 101 -0.79 -1.83 -12.09
N PRO A 102 -1.29 -2.28 -10.93
CA PRO A 102 -2.35 -1.58 -10.23
C PRO A 102 -1.80 -0.25 -9.70
N ILE A 103 -2.58 0.82 -9.88
CA ILE A 103 -2.22 2.16 -9.42
C ILE A 103 -3.38 2.68 -8.58
N TYR A 104 -3.06 3.09 -7.35
CA TYR A 104 -3.96 3.86 -6.51
C TYR A 104 -3.54 5.33 -6.63
N ASP A 105 -4.28 6.09 -7.42
CA ASP A 105 -4.00 7.51 -7.68
C ASP A 105 -4.82 8.40 -6.73
N LEU A 106 -4.12 8.93 -5.74
CA LEU A 106 -4.63 9.85 -4.72
C LEU A 106 -4.14 11.29 -4.93
N ARG A 107 -3.61 11.63 -6.10
CA ARG A 107 -3.27 13.03 -6.41
C ARG A 107 -4.55 13.87 -6.47
N ASN A 108 -4.52 15.05 -5.86
CA ASN A 108 -5.64 16.00 -5.82
C ASN A 108 -6.93 15.45 -5.19
N THR A 109 -6.82 14.57 -4.20
CA THR A 109 -7.98 14.08 -3.43
C THR A 109 -7.64 13.98 -1.95
N ASP A 110 -8.66 14.18 -1.12
CA ASP A 110 -8.55 14.05 0.35
C ASP A 110 -8.95 12.64 0.83
N LYS A 111 -8.89 11.64 -0.07
CA LYS A 111 -9.31 10.27 0.22
C LYS A 111 -8.28 9.57 1.09
N VAL A 112 -8.75 8.67 1.92
CA VAL A 112 -7.91 7.79 2.73
C VAL A 112 -7.85 6.37 2.16
N LEU A 113 -6.82 5.61 2.54
CA LEU A 113 -6.74 4.19 2.22
C LEU A 113 -7.32 3.34 3.35
N VAL A 114 -8.02 2.28 3.00
CA VAL A 114 -8.47 1.25 3.94
C VAL A 114 -7.94 -0.09 3.50
N PHE A 115 -7.18 -0.75 4.37
CA PHE A 115 -6.60 -2.06 4.12
C PHE A 115 -7.34 -3.11 4.94
N ASN A 116 -7.94 -4.09 4.29
CA ASN A 116 -8.63 -5.20 4.97
C ASN A 116 -7.70 -6.33 5.43
N ARG A 117 -6.38 -6.09 5.40
CA ARG A 117 -5.34 -7.09 5.67
C ARG A 117 -4.07 -6.44 6.18
N ARG A 118 -3.19 -7.26 6.74
CA ARG A 118 -1.80 -6.87 6.92
C ARG A 118 -1.14 -6.68 5.55
N ILE A 119 -0.30 -5.66 5.46
CA ILE A 119 0.41 -5.26 4.24
C ILE A 119 1.88 -5.06 4.53
N SER A 120 2.70 -5.21 3.50
CA SER A 120 4.01 -4.58 3.46
C SER A 120 3.95 -3.38 2.51
N ILE A 121 4.53 -2.27 2.98
CA ILE A 121 4.72 -1.05 2.19
C ILE A 121 6.21 -0.96 1.86
N ILE A 122 6.52 -0.90 0.57
CA ILE A 122 7.87 -0.68 0.05
C ILE A 122 8.08 0.83 -0.05
N ASN A 123 9.13 1.31 0.61
CA ASN A 123 9.48 2.73 0.63
C ASN A 123 9.73 3.28 -0.79
N HIS A 124 9.66 4.60 -0.94
CA HIS A 124 9.73 5.24 -2.25
C HIS A 124 11.07 5.02 -2.99
N CYS A 125 12.21 5.01 -2.28
CA CYS A 125 13.52 4.76 -2.89
C CYS A 125 13.58 3.35 -3.48
N ALA A 126 13.15 2.35 -2.72
CA ALA A 126 13.09 0.96 -3.15
C ALA A 126 12.10 0.77 -4.30
N THR A 127 10.93 1.40 -4.21
CA THR A 127 9.91 1.35 -5.25
C THR A 127 10.46 1.89 -6.57
N LYS A 128 11.07 3.08 -6.57
CA LYS A 128 11.65 3.66 -7.79
C LYS A 128 12.68 2.74 -8.43
N LYS A 129 13.54 2.12 -7.63
CA LYS A 129 14.58 1.24 -8.12
C LYS A 129 14.06 -0.09 -8.67
N PHE A 130 13.03 -0.66 -8.03
CA PHE A 130 12.65 -2.07 -8.22
C PHE A 130 11.20 -2.26 -8.69
N ILE A 131 10.51 -1.23 -9.19
CA ILE A 131 9.08 -1.34 -9.53
C ILE A 131 8.77 -2.49 -10.50
N ASN A 132 9.63 -2.75 -11.48
CA ASN A 132 9.44 -3.87 -12.41
C ASN A 132 9.57 -5.22 -11.70
N GLU A 133 10.59 -5.37 -10.87
CA GLU A 133 10.85 -6.58 -10.10
C GLU A 133 9.77 -6.84 -9.04
N LEU A 134 9.24 -5.79 -8.41
CA LEU A 134 8.13 -5.88 -7.46
C LEU A 134 6.85 -6.38 -8.14
N VAL A 135 6.53 -5.85 -9.33
CA VAL A 135 5.35 -6.28 -10.09
C VAL A 135 5.47 -7.73 -10.55
N GLU A 136 6.63 -8.13 -11.04
CA GLU A 136 6.87 -9.52 -11.44
C GLU A 136 6.87 -10.47 -10.24
N LEU A 137 7.39 -10.04 -9.08
CA LEU A 137 7.31 -10.79 -7.83
C LEU A 137 5.86 -10.99 -7.40
N ASP A 138 5.02 -9.95 -7.43
CA ASP A 138 3.60 -10.08 -7.08
C ASP A 138 2.84 -11.01 -8.00
N LYS A 139 3.08 -10.89 -9.31
CA LYS A 139 2.45 -11.76 -10.31
C LYS A 139 2.84 -13.22 -10.10
N SER A 140 4.13 -13.51 -9.98
CA SER A 140 4.64 -14.88 -9.79
C SER A 140 4.19 -15.47 -8.44
N SER A 141 4.16 -14.68 -7.37
CA SER A 141 3.67 -15.12 -6.05
C SER A 141 2.20 -15.54 -6.08
N LYS A 142 1.35 -14.81 -6.82
CA LYS A 142 -0.06 -15.15 -7.00
C LYS A 142 -0.23 -16.46 -7.77
N GLU A 143 0.54 -16.65 -8.83
CA GLU A 143 0.55 -17.89 -9.61
C GLU A 143 1.05 -19.09 -8.78
N GLU A 144 2.14 -18.91 -8.03
CA GLU A 144 2.71 -19.93 -7.14
C GLU A 144 1.72 -20.34 -6.05
N TYR A 145 1.11 -19.37 -5.37
CA TYR A 145 0.12 -19.63 -4.33
C TYR A 145 -1.05 -20.46 -4.88
N ASN A 146 -1.61 -20.05 -6.02
CA ASN A 146 -2.73 -20.74 -6.66
C ASN A 146 -2.38 -22.17 -7.09
N ASN A 147 -1.11 -22.47 -7.40
CA ASN A 147 -0.67 -23.82 -7.72
C ASN A 147 -0.46 -24.70 -6.49
N ARG A 148 -0.19 -24.12 -5.31
CA ARG A 148 -0.05 -24.84 -4.05
C ARG A 148 -1.38 -25.21 -3.39
N THR A 149 -2.44 -24.46 -3.70
CA THR A 149 -3.78 -24.63 -3.11
C THR A 149 -4.77 -25.34 -4.02
N LYS A 150 -4.33 -25.81 -5.19
CA LYS A 150 -5.07 -26.74 -6.06
C LYS A 150 -4.76 -28.17 -5.65
#